data_AF-A0A382NBF3-F1
#
_entry.id   AF-A0A382NBF3-F1
#
_cell.length_a   1.000
_cell.length_b   1.000
_cell.length_c   1.000
_cell.angle_alpha   90.00
_cell.angle_beta   90.00
_cell.angle_gamma   90.00
#
_symmetry.space_group_name_H-M   'P 1'
#
loop_
_entity.id
_entity.type
_entity.pdbx_description
1 polymer ?
#
loop_
_entity_poly.entity_id
_entity_poly.type
_entity_poly.pdbx_seq_one_letter_code
_entity_poly.pdbx_strand_id
1 'polypeptide(L)'
;MKYHSTLHYLTRGGEFTEAEATINRNSVQPTIYIPIGKPTKDSMWKTFSCREKDRSKLIDSDIIIRNTNGGGQNKAWGSDGNPRKEEIRKSMIAGFQLTHQPWQVLHLSDGYHLIDRRTTDAVVVGEYGYKKIFANIYYPEIDPETGEEYTLDEIRNELSQFGTVANTYEDIVRGKPTMTDIANEIKNAWNKGWLTDVDDRGVPDWQSVYDRVKKICGPNSIGEKKQTEIATRLVNHAEFDVTGEQTTQIMSKAADAETWMTSDGRNFIDVAPVYEQTPTLRKKLKKHGIKYVLVMHDKSDKIGVAAKLYSRDPDYEYRIIIVPGHLTGYDNLATY
;
A
#
# COMPACT_ATOMS: atom_id res chain seq x y z
N MET A 1 24.91 -38.14 5.79
CA MET A 1 24.38 -36.86 5.28
C MET A 1 25.56 -35.92 5.07
N LYS A 2 25.88 -35.55 3.82
CA LYS A 2 26.81 -34.44 3.57
C LYS A 2 26.06 -33.15 3.88
N TYR A 3 26.51 -32.41 4.89
CA TYR A 3 26.05 -31.05 5.11
C TYR A 3 26.54 -30.20 3.94
N HIS A 4 25.64 -29.91 3.00
CA HIS A 4 25.93 -28.92 1.97
C HIS A 4 25.82 -27.54 2.61
N SER A 5 26.86 -26.72 2.44
CA SER A 5 26.83 -25.32 2.90
C SER A 5 25.64 -24.60 2.26
N THR A 6 24.81 -23.96 3.08
CA THR A 6 23.75 -23.05 2.61
C THR A 6 24.28 -21.64 2.34
N LEU A 7 25.59 -21.45 2.48
CA LEU A 7 26.28 -20.19 2.29
C LEU A 7 27.12 -20.23 1.01
N HIS A 8 26.99 -19.17 0.22
CA HIS A 8 27.83 -18.87 -0.93
C HIS A 8 28.59 -17.55 -0.69
N TYR A 9 29.91 -17.56 -0.77
CA TYR A 9 30.71 -16.35 -0.59
C TYR A 9 30.88 -15.63 -1.92
N LEU A 10 30.47 -14.37 -1.99
CA LEU A 10 30.50 -13.61 -3.23
C LEU A 10 31.94 -13.33 -3.69
N THR A 11 32.21 -13.58 -4.98
CA THR A 11 33.50 -13.30 -5.63
C THR A 11 33.30 -12.47 -6.90
N ARG A 12 34.25 -11.58 -7.23
CA ARG A 12 34.14 -10.75 -8.44
C ARG A 12 34.18 -11.62 -9.70
N GLY A 13 33.23 -11.42 -10.61
CA GLY A 13 33.07 -12.19 -11.84
C GLY A 13 32.57 -13.62 -11.63
N GLY A 14 32.05 -13.93 -10.43
CA GLY A 14 31.63 -15.27 -10.03
C GLY A 14 30.38 -15.77 -10.75
N GLU A 15 29.98 -16.98 -10.42
CA GLU A 15 28.77 -17.61 -10.91
C GLU A 15 28.21 -18.55 -9.84
N PHE A 16 26.89 -18.66 -9.78
CA PHE A 16 26.26 -19.73 -9.03
C PHE A 16 26.28 -21.03 -9.83
N THR A 17 26.21 -22.15 -9.13
CA THR A 17 26.26 -23.50 -9.70
C THR A 17 24.89 -24.19 -9.67
N GLU A 18 24.72 -25.23 -10.48
CA GLU A 18 23.51 -26.07 -10.44
C GLU A 18 23.29 -26.75 -9.08
N ALA A 19 24.37 -27.08 -8.37
CA ALA A 19 24.28 -27.63 -7.02
C ALA A 19 23.68 -26.62 -6.05
N GLU A 20 24.08 -25.35 -6.12
CA GLU A 20 23.55 -24.27 -5.29
C GLU A 20 22.13 -23.89 -5.65
N ALA A 21 21.80 -23.88 -6.94
CA ALA A 21 20.44 -23.73 -7.44
C ALA A 21 19.51 -24.85 -6.92
N THR A 22 20.02 -26.08 -6.85
CA THR A 22 19.30 -27.23 -6.28
C THR A 22 19.13 -27.12 -4.77
N ILE A 23 20.17 -26.68 -4.04
CA ILE A 23 20.07 -26.38 -2.60
C ILE A 23 18.97 -25.34 -2.38
N ASN A 24 18.99 -24.24 -3.14
CA ASN A 24 17.97 -23.19 -3.05
C ASN A 24 16.56 -23.73 -3.29
N ARG A 25 16.35 -24.49 -4.37
CA ARG A 25 15.04 -25.08 -4.71
C ARG A 25 14.47 -25.93 -3.56
N ASN A 26 15.33 -26.70 -2.90
CA ASN A 26 14.96 -27.62 -1.83
C ASN A 26 14.78 -26.91 -0.48
N SER A 27 15.51 -25.82 -0.24
CA SER A 27 15.48 -25.07 1.01
C SER A 27 14.37 -24.03 1.07
N VAL A 28 14.06 -23.40 -0.06
CA VAL A 28 13.05 -22.35 -0.15
C VAL A 28 11.67 -22.97 -0.34
N GLN A 29 10.81 -22.87 0.68
CA GLN A 29 9.44 -23.33 0.52
C GLN A 29 8.62 -22.35 -0.35
N PRO A 30 7.77 -22.86 -1.26
CA PRO A 30 6.76 -22.05 -1.90
C PRO A 30 5.87 -21.38 -0.83
N THR A 31 5.76 -20.06 -0.87
CA THR A 31 4.85 -19.31 0.00
C THR A 31 3.65 -18.83 -0.81
N ILE A 32 2.58 -18.39 -0.14
CA ILE A 32 1.40 -17.79 -0.79
C ILE A 32 1.75 -16.59 -1.69
N TYR A 33 2.92 -15.97 -1.48
CA TYR A 33 3.40 -14.83 -2.23
C TYR A 33 4.02 -15.23 -3.58
N ILE A 34 4.53 -16.45 -3.72
CA ILE A 34 5.23 -16.91 -4.91
C ILE A 34 4.29 -17.85 -5.64
N PRO A 35 3.67 -17.43 -6.75
CA PRO A 35 2.70 -18.26 -7.44
C PRO A 35 3.44 -19.42 -8.11
N ILE A 36 3.45 -20.57 -7.43
CA ILE A 36 3.99 -21.82 -7.96
C ILE A 36 2.82 -22.68 -8.40
N GLY A 37 2.84 -23.06 -9.68
CA GLY A 37 1.74 -23.79 -10.32
C GLY A 37 0.70 -22.87 -10.93
N LYS A 38 -0.25 -23.47 -11.66
CA LYS A 38 -1.26 -22.74 -12.41
C LYS A 38 -2.19 -21.97 -11.46
N PRO A 39 -2.50 -20.69 -11.72
CA PRO A 39 -3.41 -19.92 -10.90
C PRO A 39 -4.81 -20.52 -10.88
N THR A 40 -5.47 -20.39 -9.74
CA THR A 40 -6.89 -20.65 -9.53
C THR A 40 -7.64 -19.34 -9.34
N LYS A 41 -8.97 -19.39 -9.32
CA LYS A 41 -9.81 -18.21 -9.04
C LYS A 41 -9.44 -17.47 -7.73
N ASP A 42 -8.96 -18.23 -6.74
CA ASP A 42 -8.64 -17.75 -5.39
C ASP A 42 -7.15 -17.36 -5.27
N SER A 43 -6.38 -17.45 -6.36
CA SER A 43 -4.97 -17.10 -6.36
C SER A 43 -4.79 -15.59 -6.27
N MET A 44 -3.82 -15.16 -5.45
CA MET A 44 -3.44 -13.75 -5.31
C MET A 44 -2.94 -13.15 -6.62
N TRP A 45 -2.27 -13.98 -7.43
CA TRP A 45 -1.71 -13.65 -8.73
C TRP A 45 -2.35 -14.52 -9.80
N LYS A 46 -2.93 -13.91 -10.83
CA LYS A 46 -3.70 -14.60 -11.87
C LYS A 46 -3.07 -14.54 -13.25
N THR A 47 -2.33 -13.47 -13.53
CA THR A 47 -1.82 -13.12 -14.86
C THR A 47 -0.52 -13.81 -15.21
N PHE A 48 0.22 -14.33 -14.22
CA PHE A 48 1.47 -15.05 -14.43
C PHE A 48 1.70 -16.12 -13.37
N SER A 49 2.47 -17.16 -13.72
CA SER A 49 2.84 -18.23 -12.78
C SER A 49 4.23 -18.81 -13.04
N CYS A 50 4.85 -19.34 -11.99
CA CYS A 50 6.08 -20.11 -12.07
C CYS A 50 5.74 -21.60 -11.98
N ARG A 51 6.19 -22.40 -12.94
CA ARG A 51 6.02 -23.86 -12.87
C ARG A 51 7.09 -24.46 -11.98
N GLU A 52 6.84 -25.65 -11.41
CA GLU A 52 7.79 -26.31 -10.51
C GLU A 52 9.18 -26.51 -11.15
N LYS A 53 9.21 -26.90 -12.43
CA LYS A 53 10.44 -27.08 -13.21
C LYS A 53 11.23 -25.79 -13.47
N ASP A 54 10.56 -24.64 -13.33
CA ASP A 54 11.10 -23.31 -13.62
C ASP A 54 11.54 -22.58 -12.33
N ARG A 55 11.49 -23.28 -11.19
CA ARG A 55 11.99 -22.80 -9.89
C ARG A 55 13.49 -22.89 -9.76
N SER A 56 14.10 -21.84 -9.19
CA SER A 56 15.54 -21.74 -8.91
C SER A 56 16.38 -22.26 -10.08
N LYS A 57 16.02 -21.89 -11.31
CA LYS A 57 16.69 -22.32 -12.53
C LYS A 57 17.90 -21.43 -12.76
N LEU A 58 19.05 -22.03 -13.06
CA LEU A 58 20.25 -21.29 -13.39
C LEU A 58 20.08 -20.62 -14.76
N ILE A 59 20.31 -19.32 -14.82
CA ILE A 59 20.23 -18.51 -16.03
C ILE A 59 21.41 -17.55 -16.09
N ASP A 60 21.79 -17.16 -17.31
CA ASP A 60 22.77 -16.12 -17.52
C ASP A 60 22.20 -14.77 -17.04
N SER A 61 23.04 -13.94 -16.43
CA SER A 61 22.59 -12.67 -15.85
C SER A 61 22.41 -11.57 -16.91
N ASP A 62 23.06 -11.69 -18.06
CA ASP A 62 23.07 -10.70 -19.14
C ASP A 62 21.80 -10.71 -19.99
N ILE A 63 21.09 -11.84 -20.07
CA ILE A 63 19.80 -11.95 -20.77
C ILE A 63 18.64 -11.25 -20.03
N ILE A 64 18.87 -10.81 -18.79
CA ILE A 64 17.84 -10.21 -17.94
C ILE A 64 17.73 -8.71 -18.21
N ILE A 65 16.56 -8.30 -18.67
CA ILE A 65 16.11 -6.92 -18.84
C ILE A 65 15.79 -6.34 -17.46
N ARG A 66 16.59 -5.35 -17.04
CA ARG A 66 16.49 -4.69 -15.73
C ARG A 66 15.75 -3.36 -15.76
N ASN A 67 15.44 -2.85 -16.95
CA ASN A 67 14.68 -1.63 -17.18
C ASN A 67 13.27 -1.96 -17.68
N THR A 68 12.46 -2.60 -16.84
CA THR A 68 11.02 -2.66 -17.12
C THR A 68 10.41 -1.27 -16.89
N ASN A 69 9.98 -0.64 -17.99
CA ASN A 69 9.02 0.47 -17.98
C ASN A 69 7.67 0.00 -17.40
N GLY A 70 7.65 -0.11 -16.07
CA GLY A 70 6.49 -0.38 -15.23
C GLY A 70 6.73 0.00 -13.76
N GLY A 71 7.99 0.28 -13.39
CA GLY A 71 8.37 0.65 -12.03
C GLY A 71 8.58 2.15 -11.84
N GLY A 72 7.51 2.90 -11.58
CA GLY A 72 7.61 4.09 -10.72
C GLY A 72 7.91 3.74 -9.25
N GLN A 73 8.16 2.47 -8.96
CA GLN A 73 7.95 1.83 -7.68
C GLN A 73 9.03 0.75 -7.49
N ASN A 74 9.94 0.94 -6.54
CA ASN A 74 11.12 0.10 -6.28
C ASN A 74 12.22 0.15 -7.35
N LYS A 75 12.77 1.34 -7.67
CA LYS A 75 14.14 1.41 -8.21
C LYS A 75 15.10 0.82 -7.16
N ALA A 76 16.22 0.23 -7.57
CA ALA A 76 17.35 0.10 -6.66
C ALA A 76 17.81 1.53 -6.35
N TRP A 77 17.27 2.13 -5.29
CA TRP A 77 17.50 3.54 -4.98
C TRP A 77 19.00 3.78 -4.82
N GLY A 78 19.54 4.73 -5.59
CA GLY A 78 20.81 5.35 -5.25
C GLY A 78 20.63 6.11 -3.93
N SER A 79 21.55 5.90 -2.99
CA SER A 79 21.48 6.27 -1.55
C SER A 79 20.58 5.36 -0.69
N ASP A 80 20.82 5.33 0.63
CA ASP A 80 20.29 4.37 1.64
C ASP A 80 18.75 4.41 1.86
N GLY A 81 17.96 4.35 0.78
CA GLY A 81 16.50 4.24 0.77
C GLY A 81 15.98 2.87 1.20
N ASN A 82 14.69 2.62 0.94
CA ASN A 82 14.05 1.32 1.20
C ASN A 82 14.12 0.43 -0.06
N PRO A 83 14.72 -0.76 -0.01
CA PRO A 83 15.37 -1.39 1.14
C PRO A 83 16.83 -0.93 1.34
N ARG A 84 17.32 -0.96 2.59
CA ARG A 84 18.64 -0.44 3.00
C ARG A 84 19.79 -1.20 2.33
N LYS A 85 20.22 -0.73 1.16
CA LYS A 85 21.19 -1.40 0.29
C LYS A 85 22.47 -1.78 1.03
N GLU A 86 23.00 -0.90 1.87
CA GLU A 86 24.25 -1.13 2.58
C GLU A 86 24.18 -2.27 3.60
N GLU A 87 23.07 -2.40 4.34
CA GLU A 87 22.86 -3.51 5.28
C GLU A 87 22.76 -4.85 4.54
N ILE A 88 22.04 -4.84 3.41
CA ILE A 88 21.88 -6.01 2.53
C ILE A 88 23.24 -6.44 1.97
N ARG A 89 24.02 -5.47 1.49
CA ARG A 89 25.36 -5.68 0.97
C ARG A 89 26.27 -6.30 2.03
N LYS A 90 26.28 -5.74 3.26
CA LYS A 90 27.05 -6.30 4.40
C LYS A 90 26.65 -7.74 4.72
N SER A 91 25.34 -8.03 4.72
CA SER A 91 24.83 -9.39 4.92
C SER A 91 25.35 -10.35 3.84
N MET A 92 25.34 -9.96 2.57
CA MET A 92 25.83 -10.80 1.47
C MET A 92 27.34 -10.99 1.48
N ILE A 93 28.11 -10.00 1.95
CA ILE A 93 29.57 -10.11 2.15
C ILE A 93 29.89 -11.17 3.21
N ALA A 94 29.10 -11.25 4.29
CA ALA A 94 29.26 -12.28 5.32
C ALA A 94 28.91 -13.69 4.80
N GLY A 95 28.23 -13.77 3.66
CA GLY A 95 27.85 -15.00 2.97
C GLY A 95 26.42 -14.92 2.46
N PHE A 96 26.24 -15.10 1.16
CA PHE A 96 24.93 -15.16 0.53
C PHE A 96 24.22 -16.45 0.98
N GLN A 97 23.05 -16.30 1.60
CA GLN A 97 22.22 -17.43 2.01
C GLN A 97 21.45 -18.01 0.82
N LEU A 98 21.74 -19.27 0.49
CA LEU A 98 21.01 -20.05 -0.52
C LEU A 98 19.61 -20.44 -0.05
N THR A 99 19.25 -20.17 1.20
CA THR A 99 17.90 -20.37 1.74
C THR A 99 16.98 -19.18 1.48
N HIS A 100 17.50 -18.06 0.96
CA HIS A 100 16.66 -16.92 0.58
C HIS A 100 15.96 -17.15 -0.76
N GLN A 101 14.85 -16.42 -0.96
CA GLN A 101 14.14 -16.43 -2.23
C GLN A 101 15.06 -16.14 -3.43
N PRO A 102 14.94 -16.90 -4.54
CA PRO A 102 15.74 -16.70 -5.75
C PRO A 102 15.34 -15.39 -6.44
N TRP A 103 16.03 -15.03 -7.53
CA TRP A 103 15.56 -13.95 -8.40
C TRP A 103 14.18 -14.27 -8.96
N GLN A 104 13.32 -13.27 -9.12
CA GLN A 104 12.01 -13.47 -9.74
C GLN A 104 12.05 -12.79 -11.11
N VAL A 105 11.81 -13.58 -12.15
CA VAL A 105 11.98 -13.15 -13.54
C VAL A 105 10.73 -13.51 -14.33
N LEU A 106 10.13 -12.55 -15.02
CA LEU A 106 9.01 -12.81 -15.93
C LEU A 106 9.52 -12.91 -17.36
N HIS A 107 9.19 -14.01 -18.04
CA HIS A 107 9.50 -14.20 -19.45
C HIS A 107 8.33 -13.70 -20.33
N LEU A 108 8.57 -12.60 -21.04
CA LEU A 108 7.67 -12.02 -22.03
C LEU A 108 8.22 -12.25 -23.45
N SER A 109 7.45 -11.87 -24.47
CA SER A 109 7.86 -12.02 -25.88
C SER A 109 9.15 -11.27 -26.24
N ASP A 110 9.47 -10.21 -25.52
CA ASP A 110 10.68 -9.39 -25.69
C ASP A 110 11.85 -9.81 -24.78
N GLY A 111 11.66 -10.76 -23.87
CA GLY A 111 12.74 -11.35 -23.08
C GLY A 111 12.42 -11.57 -21.60
N TYR A 112 13.49 -11.75 -20.82
CA TYR A 112 13.42 -12.04 -19.38
C TYR A 112 13.49 -10.74 -18.57
N HIS A 113 12.43 -10.40 -17.86
CA HIS A 113 12.31 -9.16 -17.10
C HIS A 113 12.50 -9.39 -15.62
N LEU A 114 13.37 -8.59 -14.99
CA LEU A 114 13.57 -8.64 -13.54
C LEU A 114 12.37 -8.01 -12.81
N ILE A 115 11.48 -8.84 -12.28
CA ILE A 115 10.30 -8.33 -11.57
C ILE A 115 10.58 -8.12 -10.08
N ASP A 116 11.49 -8.91 -9.49
CA ASP A 116 11.86 -8.80 -8.09
C ASP A 116 13.33 -9.19 -7.82
N ARG A 117 13.86 -8.85 -6.64
CA ARG A 117 15.27 -9.00 -6.18
C ARG A 117 16.23 -7.95 -6.75
N ARG A 118 15.71 -6.76 -7.07
CA ARG A 118 16.46 -5.62 -7.64
C ARG A 118 17.68 -5.19 -6.81
N THR A 119 17.58 -5.12 -5.48
CA THR A 119 18.73 -4.75 -4.63
C THR A 119 19.78 -5.86 -4.56
N THR A 120 19.33 -7.12 -4.49
CA THR A 120 20.23 -8.28 -4.57
C THR A 120 20.94 -8.32 -5.92
N ASP A 121 20.20 -8.10 -7.01
CA ASP A 121 20.74 -8.01 -8.37
C ASP A 121 21.76 -6.87 -8.50
N ALA A 122 21.44 -5.69 -7.97
CA ALA A 122 22.35 -4.54 -7.99
C ALA A 122 23.67 -4.80 -7.26
N VAL A 123 23.66 -5.59 -6.18
CA VAL A 123 24.89 -5.99 -5.48
C VAL A 123 25.59 -7.14 -6.23
N VAL A 124 24.91 -8.28 -6.41
CA VAL A 124 25.51 -9.52 -6.92
C VAL A 124 25.90 -9.40 -8.40
N VAL A 125 25.04 -8.85 -9.23
CA VAL A 125 25.34 -8.64 -10.66
C VAL A 125 26.00 -7.28 -10.86
N GLY A 126 25.45 -6.21 -10.28
CA GLY A 126 25.96 -4.85 -10.51
C GLY A 126 27.33 -4.57 -9.91
N GLU A 127 27.60 -4.99 -8.67
CA GLU A 127 28.88 -4.72 -7.99
C GLU A 127 29.88 -5.87 -8.14
N TYR A 128 29.40 -7.12 -8.05
CA TYR A 128 30.25 -8.31 -8.15
C TYR A 128 30.35 -8.89 -9.55
N GLY A 129 29.51 -8.49 -10.51
CA GLY A 129 29.62 -8.94 -11.90
C GLY A 129 29.30 -10.41 -12.10
N TYR A 130 28.37 -10.98 -11.33
CA TYR A 130 28.01 -12.40 -11.46
C TYR A 130 27.44 -12.72 -12.84
N LYS A 131 27.94 -13.80 -13.46
CA LYS A 131 27.57 -14.23 -14.81
C LYS A 131 26.34 -15.11 -14.84
N LYS A 132 26.16 -15.96 -13.82
CA LYS A 132 24.99 -16.83 -13.69
C LYS A 132 24.35 -16.66 -12.33
N ILE A 133 23.03 -16.62 -12.33
CA ILE A 133 22.18 -16.55 -11.15
C ILE A 133 21.09 -17.62 -11.22
N PHE A 134 20.50 -17.98 -10.09
CA PHE A 134 19.33 -18.85 -10.07
C PHE A 134 18.05 -18.04 -9.84
N ALA A 135 17.02 -18.32 -10.64
CA ALA A 135 15.79 -17.55 -10.66
C ALA A 135 14.55 -18.46 -10.71
N ASN A 136 13.44 -18.01 -10.13
CA ASN A 136 12.12 -18.47 -10.52
C ASN A 136 11.72 -17.76 -11.82
N ILE A 137 11.35 -18.54 -12.83
CA ILE A 137 10.91 -18.02 -14.12
C ILE A 137 9.38 -18.11 -14.23
N TYR A 138 8.76 -16.96 -14.34
CA TYR A 138 7.32 -16.78 -14.52
C TYR A 138 6.99 -16.67 -16.00
N TYR A 139 5.79 -17.12 -16.35
CA TYR A 139 5.22 -16.98 -17.68
C TYR A 139 3.81 -16.42 -17.58
N PRO A 140 3.36 -15.61 -18.56
CA PRO A 140 1.95 -15.22 -18.67
C PRO A 140 1.03 -16.44 -18.70
N GLU A 141 -0.13 -16.29 -18.06
CA GLU A 141 -1.17 -17.31 -18.03
C GLU A 141 -2.34 -16.93 -18.95
N ILE A 142 -3.21 -17.91 -19.17
CA ILE A 142 -4.50 -17.72 -19.82
C ILE A 142 -5.53 -17.53 -18.71
N ASP A 143 -6.41 -16.56 -18.86
CA ASP A 143 -7.51 -16.33 -17.93
C ASP A 143 -8.38 -17.60 -17.84
N PRO A 144 -8.49 -18.22 -16.64
CA PRO A 144 -9.26 -19.44 -16.48
C PRO A 144 -10.78 -19.24 -16.65
N GLU A 145 -11.29 -18.00 -16.54
CA GLU A 145 -12.71 -17.70 -16.65
C GLU A 145 -13.14 -17.44 -18.10
N THR A 146 -12.33 -16.69 -18.86
CA THR A 146 -12.64 -16.31 -20.25
C THR A 146 -11.95 -17.21 -21.28
N GLY A 147 -10.82 -17.83 -20.93
CA GLY A 147 -9.97 -18.58 -21.85
C GLY A 147 -9.09 -17.70 -22.74
N GLU A 148 -9.03 -16.39 -22.50
CA GLU A 148 -8.24 -15.43 -23.27
C GLU A 148 -6.87 -15.14 -22.62
N GLU A 149 -5.90 -14.70 -23.43
CA GLU A 149 -4.62 -14.24 -22.91
C GLU A 149 -4.79 -12.88 -22.22
N TYR A 150 -4.19 -12.73 -21.04
CA TYR A 150 -4.14 -11.41 -20.39
C TYR A 150 -3.37 -10.42 -21.25
N THR A 151 -3.89 -9.19 -21.33
CA THR A 151 -3.20 -8.09 -21.96
C THR A 151 -1.92 -7.73 -21.20
N LEU A 152 -0.97 -7.10 -21.91
CA LEU A 152 0.25 -6.59 -21.26
C LEU A 152 -0.04 -5.58 -20.15
N ASP A 153 -1.14 -4.84 -20.24
CA ASP A 153 -1.51 -3.87 -19.22
C ASP A 153 -2.03 -4.54 -17.95
N GLU A 154 -2.84 -5.59 -18.07
CA GLU A 154 -3.29 -6.41 -16.93
C GLU A 154 -2.11 -7.10 -16.23
N ILE A 155 -1.18 -7.66 -17.00
CA ILE A 155 0.06 -8.25 -16.47
C ILE A 155 0.85 -7.16 -15.71
N ARG A 156 1.02 -5.97 -16.28
CA ARG A 156 1.74 -4.85 -15.64
C ARG A 156 1.07 -4.36 -14.37
N ASN A 157 -0.27 -4.30 -14.37
CA ASN A 157 -1.04 -3.93 -13.20
C ASN A 157 -0.77 -4.88 -12.04
N GLU A 158 -0.81 -6.20 -12.31
CA GLU A 158 -0.55 -7.19 -11.28
C GLU A 158 0.92 -7.24 -10.85
N LEU A 159 1.86 -7.06 -11.79
CA LEU A 159 3.30 -6.94 -11.49
C LEU A 159 3.62 -5.75 -10.57
N SER A 160 2.92 -4.62 -10.73
CA SER A 160 3.05 -3.46 -9.83
C SER A 160 2.74 -3.86 -8.39
N GLN A 161 1.64 -4.58 -8.20
CA GLN A 161 1.21 -5.05 -6.88
C GLN A 161 2.18 -6.11 -6.33
N PHE A 162 2.60 -7.06 -7.17
CA PHE A 162 3.59 -8.08 -6.81
C PHE A 162 4.87 -7.47 -6.28
N GLY A 163 5.44 -6.50 -7.00
CA GLY A 163 6.66 -5.82 -6.59
C GLY A 163 6.56 -5.09 -5.24
N THR A 164 5.37 -4.59 -4.88
CA THR A 164 5.13 -3.93 -3.58
C THR A 164 4.91 -4.94 -2.46
N VAL A 165 4.15 -6.01 -2.72
CA VAL A 165 3.94 -7.13 -1.78
C VAL A 165 5.25 -7.86 -1.49
N ALA A 166 6.17 -7.93 -2.44
CA ALA A 166 7.52 -8.47 -2.26
C ALA A 166 8.22 -7.93 -1.01
N ASN A 167 7.94 -6.67 -0.67
CA ASN A 167 8.59 -5.98 0.44
C ASN A 167 7.97 -6.33 1.81
N THR A 168 6.79 -6.97 1.89
CA THR A 168 6.09 -7.22 3.16
C THR A 168 6.51 -8.48 3.90
N TYR A 169 7.23 -9.40 3.25
CA TYR A 169 7.55 -10.72 3.80
C TYR A 169 8.97 -10.79 4.39
N GLU A 170 9.07 -11.35 5.61
CA GLU A 170 10.27 -11.34 6.47
C GLU A 170 11.47 -12.13 5.91
N ASP A 171 11.25 -12.98 4.91
CA ASP A 171 12.25 -13.93 4.38
C ASP A 171 13.12 -13.34 3.25
N ILE A 172 13.08 -12.02 3.11
CA ILE A 172 13.85 -11.29 2.13
C ILE A 172 14.60 -10.21 2.88
N VAL A 173 15.91 -10.12 2.63
CA VAL A 173 16.83 -9.10 3.14
C VAL A 173 16.40 -7.71 2.62
N ARG A 174 15.20 -7.25 2.95
CA ARG A 174 14.54 -6.08 2.39
C ARG A 174 13.75 -5.40 3.49
N GLY A 175 13.86 -4.09 3.56
CA GLY A 175 13.06 -3.29 4.47
C GLY A 175 11.57 -3.46 4.19
N LYS A 176 10.77 -3.36 5.25
CA LYS A 176 9.30 -3.36 5.20
C LYS A 176 8.83 -2.23 4.28
N PRO A 177 7.75 -2.37 3.49
CA PRO A 177 7.26 -1.27 2.67
C PRO A 177 6.97 -0.07 3.56
N THR A 178 7.43 1.10 3.12
CA THR A 178 7.11 2.34 3.78
C THR A 178 5.75 2.84 3.30
N MET A 179 5.19 3.79 4.05
CA MET A 179 3.98 4.50 3.62
C MET A 179 4.15 5.20 2.27
N THR A 180 5.35 5.73 2.00
CA THR A 180 5.69 6.38 0.74
C THR A 180 5.65 5.39 -0.43
N ASP A 181 6.11 4.15 -0.22
CA ASP A 181 6.06 3.11 -1.25
C ASP A 181 4.61 2.81 -1.63
N ILE A 182 3.75 2.60 -0.62
CA ILE A 182 2.32 2.34 -0.78
C ILE A 182 1.62 3.51 -1.49
N ALA A 183 1.86 4.75 -1.05
CA ALA A 183 1.23 5.94 -1.64
C ALA A 183 1.60 6.12 -3.12
N ASN A 184 2.87 5.93 -3.45
CA ASN A 184 3.35 6.02 -4.82
C ASN A 184 2.80 4.85 -5.69
N GLU A 185 2.50 3.67 -5.09
CA GLU A 185 1.88 2.53 -5.79
C GLU A 185 0.49 2.89 -6.27
N ILE A 186 -0.31 3.40 -5.34
CA ILE A 186 -1.69 3.80 -5.59
C ILE A 186 -1.73 4.97 -6.57
N LYS A 187 -0.82 5.95 -6.44
CA LYS A 187 -0.71 7.05 -7.41
C LYS A 187 -0.37 6.54 -8.81
N ASN A 188 0.54 5.56 -8.92
CA ASN A 188 0.85 4.94 -10.20
C ASN A 188 -0.36 4.20 -10.77
N ALA A 189 -1.07 3.42 -9.94
CA ALA A 189 -2.28 2.71 -10.34
C ALA A 189 -3.37 3.67 -10.85
N TRP A 190 -3.56 4.79 -10.15
CA TRP A 190 -4.50 5.83 -10.57
C TRP A 190 -4.11 6.45 -11.91
N ASN A 191 -2.85 6.86 -12.08
CA ASN A 191 -2.34 7.44 -13.33
C ASN A 191 -2.42 6.48 -14.53
N LYS A 192 -2.43 5.17 -14.27
CA LYS A 192 -2.54 4.12 -15.29
C LYS A 192 -3.98 3.68 -15.54
N GLY A 193 -4.96 4.17 -14.79
CA GLY A 193 -6.35 3.75 -14.90
C GLY A 193 -6.61 2.34 -14.36
N TRP A 194 -5.76 1.84 -13.46
CA TRP A 194 -5.88 0.50 -12.88
C TRP A 194 -6.78 0.44 -11.63
N LEU A 195 -7.26 1.59 -11.15
CA LEU A 195 -8.28 1.66 -10.10
C LEU A 195 -9.65 1.67 -10.77
N THR A 196 -10.52 0.78 -10.33
CA THR A 196 -11.92 0.68 -10.80
C THR A 196 -12.75 1.83 -10.25
N ASP A 197 -13.82 2.18 -10.97
CA ASP A 197 -14.88 3.09 -10.50
C ASP A 197 -14.37 4.49 -10.13
N VAL A 198 -13.92 5.21 -11.15
CA VAL A 198 -13.55 6.64 -11.01
C VAL A 198 -14.82 7.48 -11.15
N ASP A 199 -15.01 8.49 -10.28
CA ASP A 199 -16.14 9.40 -10.38
C ASP A 199 -16.03 10.33 -11.61
N ASP A 200 -17.10 11.08 -11.91
CA ASP A 200 -17.15 12.01 -13.06
C ASP A 200 -16.05 13.08 -13.03
N ARG A 201 -15.42 13.29 -11.87
CA ARG A 201 -14.34 14.27 -11.69
C ARG A 201 -12.97 13.65 -11.94
N GLY A 202 -12.83 12.33 -11.94
CA GLY A 202 -11.54 11.65 -12.06
C GLY A 202 -10.98 11.13 -10.73
N VAL A 203 -11.76 11.18 -9.65
CA VAL A 203 -11.36 10.71 -8.31
C VAL A 203 -11.64 9.21 -8.20
N PRO A 204 -10.67 8.37 -7.80
CA PRO A 204 -10.87 6.94 -7.69
C PRO A 204 -11.79 6.60 -6.52
N ASP A 205 -12.65 5.59 -6.69
CA ASP A 205 -13.50 5.07 -5.61
C ASP A 205 -12.67 4.55 -4.43
N TRP A 206 -13.21 4.77 -3.24
CA TRP A 206 -12.56 4.41 -1.99
C TRP A 206 -12.39 2.90 -1.82
N GLN A 207 -13.38 2.10 -2.22
CA GLN A 207 -13.30 0.64 -2.10
C GLN A 207 -12.22 0.10 -3.04
N SER A 208 -12.13 0.62 -4.26
CA SER A 208 -11.08 0.24 -5.22
C SER A 208 -9.67 0.52 -4.67
N VAL A 209 -9.47 1.71 -4.08
CA VAL A 209 -8.22 2.06 -3.40
C VAL A 209 -7.95 1.15 -2.21
N TYR A 210 -8.97 0.90 -1.36
CA TYR A 210 -8.82 0.08 -0.16
C TYR A 210 -8.48 -1.37 -0.49
N ASP A 211 -9.12 -1.98 -1.48
CA ASP A 211 -8.85 -3.36 -1.89
C ASP A 211 -7.41 -3.51 -2.40
N ARG A 212 -6.92 -2.51 -3.15
CA ARG A 212 -5.53 -2.48 -3.59
C ARG A 212 -4.57 -2.32 -2.41
N VAL A 213 -4.82 -1.38 -1.49
CA VAL A 213 -4.03 -1.19 -0.26
C VAL A 213 -3.97 -2.48 0.55
N LYS A 214 -5.12 -3.14 0.77
CA LYS A 214 -5.23 -4.40 1.50
C LYS A 214 -4.42 -5.50 0.84
N LYS A 215 -4.49 -5.61 -0.49
CA LYS A 215 -3.71 -6.59 -1.26
C LYS A 215 -2.20 -6.33 -1.15
N ILE A 216 -1.75 -5.07 -1.26
CA ILE A 216 -0.30 -4.74 -1.23
C ILE A 216 0.31 -4.78 0.17
N CYS A 217 -0.47 -4.51 1.22
CA CYS A 217 -0.01 -4.62 2.60
C CYS A 217 0.00 -6.08 3.09
N GLY A 218 -0.86 -6.93 2.55
CA GLY A 218 -1.01 -8.31 3.00
C GLY A 218 -1.53 -8.43 4.45
N PRO A 219 -1.84 -9.65 4.91
CA PRO A 219 -2.51 -9.87 6.19
C PRO A 219 -1.64 -9.61 7.44
N ASN A 220 -0.30 -9.58 7.30
CA ASN A 220 0.62 -9.62 8.43
C ASN A 220 1.47 -8.35 8.65
N SER A 221 1.40 -7.33 7.77
CA SER A 221 2.31 -6.18 7.84
C SER A 221 1.68 -4.92 8.43
N ILE A 222 0.44 -4.58 8.05
CA ILE A 222 -0.27 -3.37 8.45
C ILE A 222 -1.71 -3.77 8.81
N GLY A 223 -2.15 -3.45 10.03
CA GLY A 223 -3.49 -3.78 10.50
C GLY A 223 -4.61 -3.06 9.75
N GLU A 224 -5.79 -3.67 9.70
CA GLU A 224 -6.97 -3.19 8.94
C GLU A 224 -7.29 -1.72 9.19
N LYS A 225 -7.32 -1.28 10.46
CA LYS A 225 -7.54 0.13 10.83
C LYS A 225 -6.59 1.08 10.09
N LYS A 226 -5.32 0.68 9.97
CA LYS A 226 -4.30 1.48 9.32
C LYS A 226 -4.45 1.44 7.80
N GLN A 227 -4.85 0.29 7.23
CA GLN A 227 -5.17 0.18 5.80
C GLN A 227 -6.33 1.11 5.40
N THR A 228 -7.41 1.13 6.19
CA THR A 228 -8.55 2.05 6.01
C THR A 228 -8.08 3.51 6.01
N GLU A 229 -7.25 3.89 6.98
CA GLU A 229 -6.69 5.24 7.08
C GLU A 229 -5.90 5.65 5.83
N ILE A 230 -5.09 4.73 5.31
CA ILE A 230 -4.26 4.96 4.12
C ILE A 230 -5.14 5.18 2.90
N ALA A 231 -6.15 4.32 2.70
CA ALA A 231 -7.07 4.43 1.58
C ALA A 231 -7.81 5.77 1.58
N THR A 232 -8.38 6.16 2.73
CA THR A 232 -9.11 7.45 2.86
C THR A 232 -8.21 8.64 2.54
N ARG A 233 -6.96 8.65 3.02
CA ARG A 233 -6.01 9.73 2.73
C ARG A 233 -5.72 9.85 1.24
N LEU A 234 -5.48 8.73 0.58
CA LEU A 234 -5.10 8.72 -0.84
C LEU A 234 -6.25 9.20 -1.74
N VAL A 235 -7.50 8.83 -1.42
CA VAL A 235 -8.69 9.37 -2.09
C VAL A 235 -8.81 10.89 -1.87
N ASN A 236 -8.59 11.37 -0.65
CA ASN A 236 -8.68 12.82 -0.36
C ASN A 236 -7.58 13.61 -1.10
N HIS A 237 -6.37 13.07 -1.20
CA HIS A 237 -5.31 13.67 -2.00
C HIS A 237 -5.68 13.70 -3.48
N ALA A 238 -6.25 12.61 -4.01
CA ALA A 238 -6.72 12.55 -5.38
C ALA A 238 -7.84 13.58 -5.66
N GLU A 239 -8.79 13.73 -4.74
CA GLU A 239 -9.84 14.75 -4.85
C GLU A 239 -9.26 16.16 -4.86
N PHE A 240 -8.31 16.45 -3.99
CA PHE A 240 -7.63 17.74 -3.96
C PHE A 240 -6.86 18.02 -5.27
N ASP A 241 -6.10 17.03 -5.76
CA ASP A 241 -5.34 17.16 -7.01
C ASP A 241 -6.25 17.45 -8.23
N VAL A 242 -7.46 16.90 -8.23
CA VAL A 242 -8.45 17.05 -9.32
C VAL A 242 -9.27 18.34 -9.20
N THR A 243 -9.76 18.64 -8.00
CA THR A 243 -10.80 19.67 -7.79
C THR A 243 -10.24 20.96 -7.19
N GLY A 244 -9.05 20.92 -6.59
CA GLY A 244 -8.52 21.99 -5.75
C GLY A 244 -9.24 22.14 -4.39
N GLU A 245 -10.23 21.28 -4.12
CA GLU A 245 -11.01 21.27 -2.90
C GLU A 245 -10.72 20.01 -2.08
N GLN A 246 -10.73 20.15 -0.76
CA GLN A 246 -10.60 19.02 0.16
C GLN A 246 -11.90 18.86 0.93
N THR A 247 -12.75 17.90 0.54
CA THR A 247 -14.07 17.71 1.18
C THR A 247 -13.96 16.99 2.53
N THR A 248 -12.93 16.15 2.68
CA THR A 248 -12.69 15.36 3.89
C THR A 248 -11.36 15.72 4.53
N GLN A 249 -11.43 16.28 5.75
CA GLN A 249 -10.24 16.67 6.51
C GLN A 249 -9.94 15.62 7.58
N ILE A 250 -8.73 15.07 7.53
CA ILE A 250 -8.26 14.07 8.49
C ILE A 250 -7.48 14.80 9.57
N MET A 251 -7.97 14.71 10.81
CA MET A 251 -7.33 15.34 11.95
C MET A 251 -6.79 14.28 12.91
N SER A 252 -5.51 14.39 13.22
CA SER A 252 -4.76 13.43 14.00
C SER A 252 -5.17 13.43 15.49
N LYS A 253 -5.70 14.54 15.99
CA LYS A 253 -6.14 14.72 17.38
C LYS A 253 -7.50 15.39 17.46
N ALA A 254 -8.29 15.03 18.48
CA ALA A 254 -9.57 15.68 18.76
C ALA A 254 -9.41 17.19 19.04
N ALA A 255 -8.32 17.58 19.72
CA ALA A 255 -8.00 18.99 20.00
C ALA A 255 -7.76 19.82 18.71
N ASP A 256 -7.22 19.20 17.65
CA ASP A 256 -7.02 19.87 16.37
C ASP A 256 -8.38 20.10 15.66
N ALA A 257 -9.32 19.18 15.83
CA ALA A 257 -10.71 19.34 15.38
C ALA A 257 -11.46 20.43 16.14
N GLU A 258 -11.30 20.50 17.46
CA GLU A 258 -11.83 21.58 18.29
C GLU A 258 -11.27 22.95 17.86
N THR A 259 -9.96 23.03 17.65
CA THR A 259 -9.28 24.26 17.22
C THR A 259 -9.73 24.68 15.82
N TRP A 260 -9.84 23.74 14.88
CA TRP A 260 -10.32 24.04 13.53
C TRP A 260 -11.77 24.55 13.49
N MET A 261 -12.68 23.95 14.27
CA MET A 261 -14.09 24.39 14.35
C MET A 261 -14.22 25.85 14.82
N THR A 262 -13.27 26.30 15.61
CA THR A 262 -13.26 27.62 16.26
C THR A 262 -12.30 28.61 15.59
N SER A 263 -11.63 28.20 14.51
CA SER A 263 -10.69 29.03 13.75
C SER A 263 -11.38 29.92 12.72
N ASP A 264 -10.67 30.98 12.32
CA ASP A 264 -11.17 31.98 11.38
C ASP A 264 -11.53 31.37 10.02
N GLY A 265 -12.79 31.57 9.61
CA GLY A 265 -13.35 31.10 8.34
C GLY A 265 -14.46 30.04 8.46
N ARG A 266 -14.55 29.29 9.57
CA ARG A 266 -15.64 28.32 9.81
C ARG A 266 -16.47 28.56 11.07
N ASN A 267 -15.95 29.39 12.00
CA ASN A 267 -16.55 29.85 13.25
C ASN A 267 -17.96 29.33 13.54
N PHE A 268 -18.03 28.10 14.07
CA PHE A 268 -19.28 27.51 14.55
C PHE A 268 -19.65 28.15 15.88
N ILE A 269 -20.27 29.33 15.80
CA ILE A 269 -20.62 30.16 16.95
C ILE A 269 -22.00 29.79 17.47
N ASP A 270 -22.10 29.57 18.78
CA ASP A 270 -23.38 29.43 19.46
C ASP A 270 -24.21 30.70 19.30
N VAL A 271 -25.45 30.55 18.83
CA VAL A 271 -26.39 31.66 18.63
C VAL A 271 -27.42 31.60 19.75
N ALA A 272 -27.60 32.70 20.48
CA ALA A 272 -28.62 32.77 21.53
C ALA A 272 -30.06 32.78 20.94
N PRO A 273 -31.04 32.21 21.66
CA PRO A 273 -32.45 32.30 21.28
C PRO A 273 -32.95 33.74 21.31
N VAL A 274 -33.85 34.05 20.37
CA VAL A 274 -34.49 35.35 20.30
C VAL A 274 -35.87 35.23 20.93
N TYR A 275 -36.13 36.08 21.92
CA TYR A 275 -37.42 36.16 22.59
C TYR A 275 -38.18 37.41 22.15
N GLU A 276 -39.48 37.26 21.94
CA GLU A 276 -40.40 38.37 21.80
C GLU A 276 -41.02 38.70 23.14
N GLN A 277 -41.11 40.00 23.43
CA GLN A 277 -41.77 40.48 24.63
C GLN A 277 -43.27 40.52 24.37
N THR A 278 -44.04 39.72 25.11
CA THR A 278 -45.49 39.74 25.02
C THR A 278 -46.09 40.77 25.99
N PRO A 279 -47.32 41.27 25.73
CA PRO A 279 -48.00 42.23 26.61
C PRO A 279 -48.18 41.74 28.06
N THR A 280 -48.06 40.43 28.31
CA THR A 280 -48.22 39.79 29.61
C THR A 280 -46.91 39.58 30.38
N LEU A 281 -45.84 40.31 30.03
CA LEU A 281 -44.47 40.20 30.61
C LEU A 281 -43.81 38.81 30.45
N ARG A 282 -44.46 37.87 29.75
CA ARG A 282 -43.90 36.55 29.46
C ARG A 282 -43.07 36.62 28.18
N LYS A 283 -41.82 36.17 28.24
CA LYS A 283 -40.97 36.01 27.05
C LYS A 283 -41.50 34.84 26.24
N LYS A 284 -41.90 35.08 24.99
CA LYS A 284 -42.27 34.01 24.05
C LYS A 284 -41.09 33.77 23.11
N LEU A 285 -40.67 32.52 22.95
CA LEU A 285 -39.60 32.18 22.02
C LEU A 285 -40.04 32.53 20.59
N LYS A 286 -39.25 33.38 19.92
CA LYS A 286 -39.46 33.80 18.52
C LYS A 286 -38.57 33.02 17.57
N LYS A 287 -37.36 32.68 18.00
CA LYS A 287 -36.40 31.88 17.24
C LYS A 287 -35.52 31.08 18.20
N HIS A 288 -35.36 29.78 17.93
CA HIS A 288 -34.44 28.96 18.69
C HIS A 288 -32.99 29.47 18.54
N GLY A 289 -32.22 29.32 19.60
CA GLY A 289 -30.77 29.44 19.53
C GLY A 289 -30.16 28.25 18.80
N ILE A 290 -28.88 28.32 18.46
CA ILE A 290 -28.14 27.20 17.87
C ILE A 290 -26.95 26.91 18.78
N LYS A 291 -26.75 25.64 19.16
CA LYS A 291 -25.53 25.17 19.81
C LYS A 291 -24.87 24.07 19.00
N TYR A 292 -23.55 24.16 18.83
CA TYR A 292 -22.77 23.11 18.17
C TYR A 292 -22.16 22.19 19.21
N VAL A 293 -22.30 20.88 19.02
CA VAL A 293 -21.81 19.89 19.98
C VAL A 293 -20.99 18.84 19.26
N LEU A 294 -19.73 18.72 19.66
CA LEU A 294 -18.84 17.68 19.16
C LEU A 294 -19.11 16.37 19.88
N VAL A 295 -19.35 15.31 19.11
CA VAL A 295 -19.54 13.95 19.62
C VAL A 295 -18.57 13.01 18.90
N MET A 296 -17.64 12.45 19.68
CA MET A 296 -16.72 11.42 19.20
C MET A 296 -17.50 10.16 18.80
N HIS A 297 -17.09 9.53 17.69
CA HIS A 297 -17.81 8.40 17.10
C HIS A 297 -17.94 7.17 18.00
N ASP A 298 -17.04 7.01 18.98
CA ASP A 298 -17.02 5.93 19.96
C ASP A 298 -18.12 6.04 21.03
N LYS A 299 -18.81 7.19 21.14
CA LYS A 299 -19.99 7.31 21.99
C LYS A 299 -21.17 6.61 21.30
N SER A 300 -21.51 5.44 21.82
CA SER A 300 -22.64 4.60 21.40
C SER A 300 -24.03 5.26 21.48
N ASP A 301 -24.13 6.44 22.11
CA ASP A 301 -25.40 7.14 22.33
C ASP A 301 -25.36 8.61 21.87
N LYS A 302 -25.19 8.84 20.57
CA LYS A 302 -25.16 10.19 19.97
C LYS A 302 -26.54 10.88 20.06
N ILE A 303 -27.60 10.08 19.91
CA ILE A 303 -28.99 10.55 19.97
C ILE A 303 -29.39 10.89 21.42
N GLY A 304 -28.99 10.08 22.41
CA GLY A 304 -29.27 10.35 23.82
C GLY A 304 -28.49 11.53 24.38
N VAL A 305 -27.29 11.83 23.88
CA VAL A 305 -26.59 13.09 24.22
C VAL A 305 -27.37 14.30 23.71
N ALA A 306 -27.81 14.28 22.45
CA ALA A 306 -28.63 15.36 21.88
C ALA A 306 -29.97 15.52 22.64
N ALA A 307 -30.65 14.41 22.95
CA ALA A 307 -31.90 14.40 23.69
C ALA A 307 -31.76 14.95 25.12
N LYS A 308 -30.67 14.60 25.82
CA LYS A 308 -30.37 15.15 27.16
C LYS A 308 -30.12 16.65 27.10
N LEU A 309 -29.37 17.13 26.11
CA LEU A 309 -29.08 18.55 25.96
C LEU A 309 -30.35 19.35 25.63
N TYR A 310 -31.17 18.86 24.70
CA TYR A 310 -32.46 19.46 24.38
C TYR A 310 -33.41 19.50 25.60
N SER A 311 -33.44 18.44 26.41
CA SER A 311 -34.28 18.42 27.63
C SER A 311 -33.87 19.47 28.67
N ARG A 312 -32.60 19.91 28.65
CA ARG A 312 -32.07 20.91 29.57
C ARG A 312 -32.31 22.33 29.08
N ASP A 313 -32.04 22.59 27.80
CA ASP A 313 -32.25 23.90 27.17
C ASP A 313 -33.12 23.75 25.89
N PRO A 314 -34.46 23.64 26.01
CA PRO A 314 -35.34 23.36 24.86
C PRO A 314 -35.44 24.52 23.86
N ASP A 315 -35.04 25.72 24.26
CA ASP A 315 -35.03 26.91 23.40
C ASP A 315 -33.87 26.92 22.38
N TYR A 316 -33.05 25.85 22.33
CA TYR A 316 -31.92 25.71 21.41
C TYR A 316 -32.07 24.51 20.47
N GLU A 317 -31.64 24.69 19.23
CA GLU A 317 -31.36 23.63 18.27
C GLU A 317 -29.91 23.16 18.45
N TYR A 318 -29.73 21.86 18.66
CA TYR A 318 -28.41 21.24 18.82
C TYR A 318 -27.92 20.64 17.51
N ARG A 319 -26.82 21.18 16.97
CA ARG A 319 -26.15 20.66 15.78
C ARG A 319 -25.01 19.75 16.23
N ILE A 320 -25.20 18.45 16.04
CA ILE A 320 -24.20 17.44 16.43
C ILE A 320 -23.17 17.30 15.31
N ILE A 321 -21.91 17.57 15.64
CA ILE A 321 -20.77 17.34 14.76
C ILE A 321 -20.14 16.01 15.18
N ILE A 322 -20.24 15.01 14.31
CA ILE A 322 -19.69 13.69 14.58
C ILE A 322 -18.23 13.66 14.14
N VAL A 323 -17.32 13.47 15.07
CA VAL A 323 -15.90 13.26 14.76
C VAL A 323 -15.63 11.75 14.74
N PRO A 324 -15.32 11.15 13.58
CA PRO A 324 -14.84 9.77 13.53
C PRO A 324 -13.59 9.66 14.39
N GLY A 325 -13.64 8.83 15.44
CA GLY A 325 -12.60 8.74 16.45
C GLY A 325 -11.25 8.28 15.88
N HIS A 326 -10.17 8.79 16.47
CA HIS A 326 -8.77 8.37 16.34
C HIS A 326 -8.37 7.62 15.05
N LEU A 327 -8.01 8.37 14.01
CA LEU A 327 -7.00 7.94 13.03
C LEU A 327 -5.62 8.29 13.60
N THR A 328 -5.11 7.44 14.49
CA THR A 328 -3.74 7.55 14.99
C THR A 328 -2.78 7.04 13.91
N GLY A 329 -2.17 7.96 13.15
CA GLY A 329 -0.95 7.65 12.43
C GLY A 329 -0.50 8.64 11.36
N TYR A 330 0.16 9.68 11.85
CA TYR A 330 1.20 10.53 11.22
C TYR A 330 0.79 11.63 10.24
N ASP A 331 1.56 12.70 10.35
CA ASP A 331 1.43 14.07 9.86
C ASP A 331 2.71 14.38 9.07
N ASN A 332 2.59 14.78 7.80
CA ASN A 332 3.76 15.13 6.99
C ASN A 332 4.26 16.57 7.22
N LEU A 333 3.50 17.44 7.91
CA LEU A 333 3.67 18.89 8.12
C LEU A 333 4.09 19.78 6.92
N ALA A 334 4.46 19.24 5.78
CA ALA A 334 5.20 19.97 4.75
C ALA A 334 5.06 19.25 3.41
N THR A 335 3.99 19.55 2.66
CA THR A 335 3.89 19.15 1.25
C THR A 335 4.29 20.35 0.38
N TYR A 336 5.61 20.49 0.22
CA TYR A 336 6.24 21.01 -0.98
C TYR A 336 7.07 19.89 -1.60
#